data_AF-A0A561UY37-F1
#
_entry.id   AF-A0A561UY37-F1
#
_cell.length_a   1.000
_cell.length_b   1.000
_cell.length_c   1.000
_cell.angle_alpha   90.00
_cell.angle_beta   90.00
_cell.angle_gamma   90.00
#
_symmetry.space_group_name_H-M   'P 1'
#
loop_
_entity.id
_entity.type
_entity.pdbx_description
1 polymer ?
#
loop_
_entity_poly.entity_id
_entity_poly.type
_entity_poly.pdbx_seq_one_letter_code
_entity_poly.pdbx_strand_id
1 'polypeptide(L)'
;MFSFKPPRRHAARTAAVGALAAAACATFMAGNAGAIVNGSDSTESYPFMATIPESAPTLGLKDGTCGASLIDEQWVLTAAHCVKGEGLELDGIVRVGSDHRKSGGTVRKIDRTFVHPDYVNGDGKAANKNDMALIRLDRPVAGKPIKIAEQAGQPGTPTRLLGFGTTADTELKFPDRLQELNTRRGAESECAPGYADRTRLCTITTVPKAMACFGDSGGPQVHKGRDGRWELIGVTSGPGAPKVPCSQGPGLYTSAPAYAGWIDRTMKANSAPPAAAKGSGLAETGTNDNTAAIAGVAAALLVAGGGTAVAVRRRKARRTA
;
A
#
# COMPACT_ATOMS: atom_id res chain seq x y z
N MET A 1 -61.37 62.48 -52.81
CA MET A 1 -60.72 61.35 -53.51
C MET A 1 -59.23 61.43 -53.25
N PHE A 2 -58.64 60.33 -52.75
CA PHE A 2 -57.27 59.80 -52.95
C PHE A 2 -56.14 60.83 -53.22
N SER A 3 -54.93 60.78 -52.66
CA SER A 3 -54.14 59.64 -52.22
C SER A 3 -52.68 60.11 -51.98
N PHE A 4 -52.06 59.54 -50.94
CA PHE A 4 -50.63 59.16 -50.80
C PHE A 4 -49.48 60.19 -50.70
N LYS A 5 -48.85 60.11 -49.51
CA LYS A 5 -47.41 60.17 -49.09
C LYS A 5 -46.34 60.22 -50.20
N PRO A 6 -45.12 60.76 -49.93
CA PRO A 6 -44.36 60.54 -48.68
C PRO A 6 -43.53 61.72 -48.12
N PRO A 7 -43.08 61.67 -46.84
CA PRO A 7 -42.10 62.61 -46.34
C PRO A 7 -40.67 62.04 -46.28
N ARG A 8 -39.76 62.89 -46.76
CA ARG A 8 -38.46 63.32 -46.20
C ARG A 8 -37.43 62.28 -45.75
N ARG A 9 -36.30 62.34 -46.47
CA ARG A 9 -34.98 61.83 -46.10
C ARG A 9 -34.37 62.69 -44.99
N HIS A 10 -33.79 62.05 -43.98
CA HIS A 10 -32.72 62.63 -43.17
C HIS A 10 -31.53 61.68 -43.12
N ALA A 11 -30.35 62.28 -43.16
CA ALA A 11 -29.06 61.63 -43.33
C ALA A 11 -28.43 61.18 -42.01
N ALA A 12 -27.54 60.19 -42.16
CA ALA A 12 -26.33 59.91 -41.39
C ALA A 12 -26.45 59.58 -39.90
N ARG A 13 -25.97 58.38 -39.53
CA ARG A 13 -24.75 58.22 -38.71
C ARG A 13 -24.32 56.76 -38.69
N THR A 14 -23.05 56.57 -39.04
CA THR A 14 -22.26 55.37 -38.84
C THR A 14 -22.12 55.05 -37.35
N ALA A 15 -22.42 53.81 -36.97
CA ALA A 15 -21.92 53.21 -35.75
C ALA A 15 -21.72 51.71 -36.02
N ALA A 16 -20.46 51.32 -36.20
CA ALA A 16 -20.05 49.94 -36.18
C ALA A 16 -20.25 49.41 -34.75
N VAL A 17 -21.14 48.43 -34.58
CA VAL A 17 -21.20 47.62 -33.37
C VAL A 17 -20.87 46.20 -33.79
N GLY A 18 -19.68 45.75 -33.36
CA GLY A 18 -19.12 44.46 -33.68
C GLY A 18 -20.00 43.32 -33.19
N ALA A 19 -20.09 42.28 -34.02
CA ALA A 19 -20.62 40.99 -33.64
C ALA A 19 -19.72 40.37 -32.56
N LEU A 20 -20.15 40.42 -31.30
CA LEU A 20 -19.64 39.50 -30.28
C LEU A 20 -20.32 38.15 -30.54
N ALA A 21 -19.63 37.30 -31.32
CA ALA A 21 -19.85 35.88 -31.28
C ALA A 21 -19.47 35.40 -29.87
N ALA A 22 -20.47 35.21 -29.01
CA ALA A 22 -20.30 34.48 -27.76
C ALA A 22 -20.06 33.01 -28.14
N ALA A 23 -18.79 32.67 -28.39
CA ALA A 23 -18.35 31.30 -28.34
C ALA A 23 -18.47 30.85 -26.88
N ALA A 24 -19.63 30.29 -26.52
CA ALA A 24 -19.78 29.50 -25.30
C ALA A 24 -18.83 28.30 -25.45
N CYS A 25 -17.60 28.47 -24.97
CA CYS A 25 -16.69 27.39 -24.75
C CYS A 25 -17.29 26.57 -23.60
N ALA A 26 -18.15 25.62 -23.94
CA ALA A 26 -18.51 24.55 -23.04
C ALA A 26 -17.21 23.82 -22.73
N THR A 27 -16.59 24.18 -21.61
CA THR A 27 -15.53 23.39 -21.03
C THR A 27 -16.15 22.04 -20.74
N PHE A 28 -15.83 21.06 -21.57
CA PHE A 28 -15.97 19.66 -21.18
C PHE A 28 -15.10 19.51 -19.92
N MET A 29 -15.72 19.57 -18.76
CA MET A 29 -15.18 18.97 -17.55
C MET A 29 -15.16 17.47 -17.82
N ALA A 30 -14.15 17.02 -18.57
CA ALA A 30 -13.73 15.65 -18.54
C ALA A 30 -13.33 15.39 -17.09
N GLY A 31 -14.26 14.87 -16.30
CA GLY A 31 -13.96 14.38 -14.97
C GLY A 31 -12.89 13.33 -15.16
N ASN A 32 -11.64 13.67 -14.83
CA ASN A 32 -10.55 12.72 -14.89
C ASN A 32 -10.90 11.59 -13.94
N ALA A 33 -11.07 10.39 -14.50
CA ALA A 33 -11.17 9.18 -13.71
C ALA A 33 -9.80 8.93 -13.08
N GLY A 34 -9.64 9.29 -11.80
CA GLY A 34 -8.48 8.99 -10.95
C GLY A 34 -8.85 8.11 -9.74
N ALA A 35 -8.03 7.12 -9.36
CA ALA A 35 -8.10 6.41 -8.06
C ALA A 35 -8.40 7.33 -6.89
N ILE A 36 -9.01 6.79 -5.84
CA ILE A 36 -9.71 7.59 -4.84
C ILE A 36 -10.83 8.36 -5.56
N VAL A 37 -12.09 8.05 -5.24
CA VAL A 37 -13.23 8.68 -5.91
C VAL A 37 -13.11 10.19 -5.78
N ASN A 38 -13.15 10.92 -6.90
CA ASN A 38 -12.95 12.38 -6.97
C ASN A 38 -11.62 12.88 -6.37
N GLY A 39 -10.57 12.06 -6.41
CA GLY A 39 -9.18 12.47 -6.17
C GLY A 39 -8.55 13.19 -7.36
N SER A 40 -7.23 13.39 -7.29
CA SER A 40 -6.44 13.98 -8.38
C SER A 40 -5.08 13.30 -8.52
N ASP A 41 -4.46 13.39 -9.69
CA ASP A 41 -3.08 12.92 -9.91
C ASP A 41 -2.14 13.42 -8.81
N SER A 42 -1.23 12.55 -8.37
CA SER A 42 -0.23 12.88 -7.36
C SER A 42 0.60 14.08 -7.79
N THR A 43 0.73 15.07 -6.92
CA THR A 43 1.45 16.32 -7.20
C THR A 43 2.96 16.23 -6.93
N GLU A 44 3.38 15.16 -6.27
CA GLU A 44 4.77 14.87 -5.94
C GLU A 44 5.04 13.35 -6.05
N SER A 45 6.32 12.96 -5.98
CA SER A 45 6.71 11.56 -5.97
C SER A 45 6.68 10.98 -4.56
N TYR A 46 6.08 9.80 -4.40
CA TYR A 46 5.99 9.08 -3.13
C TYR A 46 6.76 7.76 -3.22
N PRO A 47 8.09 7.75 -2.94
CA PRO A 47 8.94 6.58 -3.16
C PRO A 47 8.60 5.38 -2.26
N PHE A 48 7.84 5.63 -1.19
CA PHE A 48 7.35 4.59 -0.28
C PHE A 48 6.03 3.98 -0.74
N MET A 49 5.32 4.56 -1.70
CA MET A 49 4.07 4.00 -2.21
C MET A 49 4.34 2.66 -2.88
N ALA A 50 3.54 1.66 -2.57
CA ALA A 50 3.67 0.33 -3.13
C ALA A 50 2.31 -0.22 -3.56
N THR A 51 2.33 -1.13 -4.53
CA THR A 51 1.17 -1.88 -5.01
C THR A 51 1.40 -3.38 -4.85
N ILE A 52 0.33 -4.08 -4.51
CA ILE A 52 0.24 -5.53 -4.42
C ILE A 52 -0.78 -5.94 -5.48
N PRO A 53 -0.34 -6.42 -6.66
CA PRO A 53 -1.25 -6.93 -7.67
C PRO A 53 -1.95 -8.20 -7.19
N GLU A 54 -3.26 -8.25 -7.41
CA GLU A 54 -4.12 -9.35 -6.96
C GLU A 54 -5.28 -9.58 -7.92
N SER A 55 -5.89 -10.75 -7.81
CA SER A 55 -7.17 -11.04 -8.45
C SER A 55 -8.10 -11.75 -7.48
N ALA A 56 -9.39 -11.59 -7.72
CA ALA A 56 -10.46 -12.37 -7.09
C ALA A 56 -11.49 -12.71 -8.17
N PRO A 57 -11.22 -13.70 -9.03
CA PRO A 57 -12.05 -13.99 -10.20
C PRO A 57 -13.51 -14.30 -9.85
N THR A 58 -13.74 -14.94 -8.70
CA THR A 58 -15.09 -15.25 -8.16
C THR A 58 -15.89 -14.01 -7.79
N LEU A 59 -15.22 -12.88 -7.55
CA LEU A 59 -15.80 -11.57 -7.25
C LEU A 59 -15.77 -10.62 -8.46
N GLY A 60 -15.36 -11.12 -9.64
CA GLY A 60 -15.25 -10.33 -10.87
C GLY A 60 -14.00 -9.43 -10.95
N LEU A 61 -13.09 -9.50 -9.96
CA LEU A 61 -11.84 -8.73 -9.95
C LEU A 61 -10.74 -9.51 -10.67
N LYS A 62 -10.36 -9.08 -11.88
CA LYS A 62 -9.33 -9.76 -12.69
C LYS A 62 -7.97 -9.04 -12.74
N ASP A 63 -7.97 -7.75 -12.46
CA ASP A 63 -6.79 -6.86 -12.53
C ASP A 63 -6.78 -5.93 -11.31
N GLY A 64 -6.97 -6.53 -10.15
CA GLY A 64 -7.02 -5.82 -8.88
C GLY A 64 -5.64 -5.41 -8.40
N THR A 65 -5.64 -4.50 -7.44
CA THR A 65 -4.44 -4.21 -6.66
C THR A 65 -4.85 -3.71 -5.30
N CYS A 66 -4.10 -4.08 -4.27
CA CYS A 66 -4.06 -3.34 -3.02
C CYS A 66 -2.91 -2.33 -3.03
N GLY A 67 -3.05 -1.27 -2.25
CA GLY A 67 -1.97 -0.39 -1.86
C GLY A 67 -1.14 -0.95 -0.71
N ALA A 68 0.06 -0.39 -0.53
CA ALA A 68 0.93 -0.67 0.59
C ALA A 68 1.98 0.45 0.77
N SER A 69 2.74 0.38 1.87
CA SER A 69 3.78 1.36 2.21
C SER A 69 5.11 0.67 2.49
N LEU A 70 6.19 1.07 1.82
CA LEU A 70 7.55 0.69 2.19
C LEU A 70 7.90 1.35 3.53
N ILE A 71 8.10 0.56 4.58
CA ILE A 71 8.40 1.05 5.94
C ILE A 71 9.85 0.72 6.38
N ASP A 72 10.51 -0.18 5.65
CA ASP A 72 11.95 -0.49 5.74
C ASP A 72 12.41 -1.03 4.38
N GLU A 73 13.72 -1.13 4.12
CA GLU A 73 14.26 -1.50 2.80
C GLU A 73 13.74 -2.84 2.27
N GLN A 74 13.38 -3.78 3.16
CA GLN A 74 12.83 -5.09 2.77
C GLN A 74 11.41 -5.35 3.32
N TRP A 75 10.76 -4.33 3.90
CA TRP A 75 9.45 -4.50 4.55
C TRP A 75 8.42 -3.50 4.06
N VAL A 76 7.25 -4.06 3.73
CA VAL A 76 6.09 -3.30 3.28
C VAL A 76 4.92 -3.56 4.25
N LEU A 77 4.22 -2.50 4.62
CA LEU A 77 3.02 -2.51 5.46
C LEU A 77 1.76 -2.38 4.59
N THR A 78 0.77 -3.22 4.83
CA THR A 78 -0.52 -3.21 4.12
C THR A 78 -1.65 -3.68 5.06
N ALA A 79 -2.87 -3.78 4.55
CA ALA A 79 -4.01 -4.32 5.27
C ALA A 79 -3.95 -5.86 5.29
N ALA A 80 -4.51 -6.49 6.32
CA ALA A 80 -4.52 -7.95 6.42
C ALA A 80 -5.40 -8.59 5.34
N HIS A 81 -6.54 -7.95 5.03
CA HIS A 81 -7.44 -8.45 4.01
C HIS A 81 -6.83 -8.46 2.59
N CYS A 82 -5.79 -7.66 2.34
CA CYS A 82 -5.04 -7.66 1.07
C CYS A 82 -4.10 -8.84 0.90
N VAL A 83 -3.85 -9.65 1.93
CA VAL A 83 -2.97 -10.83 1.84
C VAL A 83 -3.60 -12.10 2.39
N LYS A 84 -4.81 -11.99 2.93
CA LYS A 84 -5.58 -13.08 3.51
C LYS A 84 -7.08 -12.82 3.31
N GLY A 85 -7.64 -13.48 2.31
CA GLY A 85 -9.07 -13.45 1.99
C GLY A 85 -9.49 -14.70 1.23
N GLU A 86 -10.76 -15.09 1.35
CA GLU A 86 -11.31 -16.21 0.58
C GLU A 86 -11.38 -15.84 -0.91
N GLY A 87 -10.84 -16.71 -1.78
CA GLY A 87 -10.82 -16.47 -3.22
C GLY A 87 -9.86 -15.38 -3.70
N LEU A 88 -9.04 -14.82 -2.80
CA LEU A 88 -7.99 -13.87 -3.14
C LEU A 88 -6.75 -14.60 -3.65
N GLU A 89 -6.26 -14.18 -4.82
CA GLU A 89 -5.05 -14.68 -5.44
C GLU A 89 -4.05 -13.54 -5.58
N LEU A 90 -2.89 -13.66 -4.92
CA LEU A 90 -1.79 -12.72 -5.08
C LEU A 90 -0.92 -13.13 -6.26
N ASP A 91 -0.49 -12.15 -7.06
CA ASP A 91 0.49 -12.38 -8.15
C ASP A 91 1.90 -12.72 -7.61
N GLY A 92 2.09 -12.67 -6.29
CA GLY A 92 3.36 -13.00 -5.62
C GLY A 92 4.42 -11.90 -5.73
N ILE A 93 4.04 -10.69 -6.15
CA ILE A 93 4.94 -9.55 -6.28
C ILE A 93 4.45 -8.31 -5.53
N VAL A 94 5.38 -7.41 -5.24
CA VAL A 94 5.12 -6.04 -4.79
C VAL A 94 5.90 -5.09 -5.71
N ARG A 95 5.26 -4.01 -6.16
CA ARG A 95 5.93 -2.91 -6.87
C ARG A 95 6.05 -1.71 -5.94
N VAL A 96 7.25 -1.14 -5.82
CA VAL A 96 7.54 -0.06 -4.88
C VAL A 96 8.07 1.16 -5.62
N GLY A 97 7.62 2.36 -5.23
CA GLY A 97 8.18 3.64 -5.66
C GLY A 97 7.88 3.99 -7.11
N SER A 98 6.66 3.71 -7.57
CA SER A 98 6.18 4.12 -8.90
C SER A 98 4.98 5.05 -8.77
N ASP A 99 4.89 6.04 -9.66
CA ASP A 99 3.70 6.84 -9.92
C ASP A 99 2.77 6.18 -10.95
N HIS A 100 3.14 5.02 -11.50
CA HIS A 100 2.33 4.24 -12.42
C HIS A 100 1.97 2.87 -11.82
N ARG A 101 0.70 2.47 -11.94
CA ARG A 101 0.13 1.27 -11.29
C ARG A 101 0.82 -0.01 -11.74
N LYS A 102 1.14 -0.11 -13.03
CA LYS A 102 1.64 -1.34 -13.67
C LYS A 102 3.07 -1.27 -14.20
N SER A 103 3.69 -0.10 -14.21
CA SER A 103 5.02 0.13 -14.77
C SER A 103 5.89 0.95 -13.80
N GLY A 104 7.17 1.13 -14.08
CA GLY A 104 8.09 1.93 -13.26
C GLY A 104 8.39 1.34 -11.87
N GLY A 105 9.18 2.05 -11.06
CA GLY A 105 9.56 1.60 -9.71
C GLY A 105 10.33 0.27 -9.70
N THR A 106 10.34 -0.37 -8.52
CA THR A 106 11.08 -1.61 -8.26
C THR A 106 10.13 -2.75 -7.96
N VAL A 107 10.24 -3.86 -8.70
CA VAL A 107 9.47 -5.10 -8.44
C VAL A 107 10.27 -6.04 -7.55
N ARG A 108 9.61 -6.60 -6.55
CA ARG A 108 10.14 -7.64 -5.65
C ARG A 108 9.14 -8.77 -5.52
N LYS A 109 9.66 -9.97 -5.26
CA LYS A 109 8.80 -11.10 -4.93
C LYS A 109 8.41 -11.01 -3.45
N ILE A 110 7.22 -11.51 -3.15
CA ILE A 110 6.79 -11.75 -1.78
C ILE A 110 7.55 -12.98 -1.28
N ASP A 111 8.41 -12.79 -0.28
CA ASP A 111 9.06 -13.92 0.40
C ASP A 111 8.16 -14.46 1.51
N ARG A 112 7.57 -13.57 2.31
CA ARG A 112 6.63 -13.97 3.36
C ARG A 112 5.65 -12.88 3.74
N THR A 113 4.44 -13.27 4.12
CA THR A 113 3.42 -12.40 4.70
C THR A 113 3.24 -12.70 6.19
N PHE A 114 2.94 -11.67 6.97
CA PHE A 114 2.71 -11.73 8.41
C PHE A 114 1.45 -10.95 8.74
N VAL A 115 0.33 -11.67 8.85
CA VAL A 115 -0.95 -11.11 9.23
C VAL A 115 -1.00 -10.90 10.74
N HIS A 116 -1.57 -9.79 11.20
CA HIS A 116 -1.79 -9.58 12.62
C HIS A 116 -2.62 -10.75 13.20
N PRO A 117 -2.19 -11.40 14.30
CA PRO A 117 -2.81 -12.64 14.78
C PRO A 117 -4.29 -12.48 15.14
N ASP A 118 -4.66 -11.30 15.63
CA ASP A 118 -6.03 -10.97 16.04
C ASP A 118 -6.87 -10.31 14.90
N TYR A 119 -6.44 -10.42 13.64
CA TYR A 119 -7.20 -9.86 12.52
C TYR A 119 -8.59 -10.50 12.41
N VAL A 120 -9.62 -9.66 12.33
CA VAL A 120 -11.02 -10.06 12.09
C VAL A 120 -11.59 -9.25 10.94
N ASN A 121 -12.06 -9.94 9.90
CA ASN A 121 -12.80 -9.35 8.79
C ASN A 121 -14.24 -9.05 9.22
N GLY A 122 -14.75 -7.86 8.88
CA GLY A 122 -16.12 -7.46 9.12
C GLY A 122 -17.10 -7.86 8.01
N ASP A 123 -16.61 -8.43 6.89
CA ASP A 123 -17.39 -8.90 5.74
C ASP A 123 -18.40 -7.88 5.20
N GLY A 124 -18.06 -6.59 5.25
CA GLY A 124 -18.93 -5.47 4.85
C GLY A 124 -20.12 -5.23 5.79
N LYS A 125 -20.28 -6.01 6.85
CA LYS A 125 -21.35 -5.91 7.85
C LYS A 125 -20.91 -5.18 9.12
N ALA A 126 -19.61 -5.21 9.42
CA ALA A 126 -18.97 -4.54 10.54
C ALA A 126 -17.63 -3.94 10.12
N ALA A 127 -17.03 -3.15 11.01
CA ALA A 127 -15.65 -2.68 10.85
C ALA A 127 -14.65 -3.84 10.95
N ASN A 128 -13.65 -3.86 10.08
CA ASN A 128 -12.49 -4.73 10.25
C ASN A 128 -11.74 -4.37 11.54
N LYS A 129 -11.12 -5.37 12.18
CA LYS A 129 -10.32 -5.19 13.41
C LYS A 129 -8.93 -5.75 13.22
N ASN A 130 -7.93 -5.04 13.72
CA ASN A 130 -6.51 -5.40 13.56
C ASN A 130 -6.14 -5.69 12.10
N ASP A 131 -6.71 -4.92 11.16
CA ASP A 131 -6.57 -5.12 9.72
C ASP A 131 -5.22 -4.60 9.24
N MET A 132 -4.19 -5.39 9.51
CA MET A 132 -2.80 -5.05 9.26
C MET A 132 -1.98 -6.31 8.94
N ALA A 133 -1.11 -6.19 7.95
CA ALA A 133 -0.13 -7.21 7.62
C ALA A 133 1.20 -6.59 7.20
N LEU A 134 2.26 -7.32 7.46
CA LEU A 134 3.59 -7.05 6.93
C LEU A 134 3.91 -8.01 5.78
N ILE A 135 4.59 -7.51 4.78
CA ILE A 135 5.17 -8.29 3.69
C ILE A 135 6.68 -8.12 3.75
N ARG A 136 7.41 -9.23 3.87
CA ARG A 136 8.85 -9.27 3.66
C ARG A 136 9.13 -9.54 2.19
N LEU A 137 9.91 -8.66 1.58
CA LEU A 137 10.36 -8.78 0.19
C LEU A 137 11.49 -9.80 0.09
N ASP A 138 11.71 -10.40 -1.08
CA ASP A 138 12.80 -11.34 -1.32
C ASP A 138 14.20 -10.73 -1.20
N ARG A 139 14.31 -9.41 -1.42
CA ARG A 139 15.53 -8.62 -1.25
C ARG A 139 15.21 -7.14 -1.07
N PRO A 140 16.13 -6.34 -0.49
CA PRO A 140 15.92 -4.91 -0.29
C PRO A 140 15.59 -4.14 -1.58
N VAL A 141 14.91 -3.01 -1.42
CA VAL A 141 14.71 -1.98 -2.44
C VAL A 141 15.48 -0.72 -2.04
N ALA A 142 16.05 -0.01 -3.02
CA ALA A 142 16.76 1.25 -2.77
C ALA A 142 15.83 2.45 -2.56
N GLY A 143 14.50 2.22 -2.55
CA GLY A 143 13.51 3.28 -2.33
C GLY A 143 13.58 3.82 -0.90
N LYS A 144 13.14 5.06 -0.71
CA LYS A 144 13.12 5.71 0.62
C LYS A 144 11.89 5.26 1.40
N PRO A 145 12.03 4.52 2.53
CA PRO A 145 10.90 4.11 3.34
C PRO A 145 10.22 5.30 4.02
N ILE A 146 8.93 5.18 4.31
CA ILE A 146 8.20 6.14 5.13
C ILE A 146 8.34 5.78 6.61
N LYS A 147 8.59 6.80 7.43
CA LYS A 147 8.60 6.66 8.89
C LYS A 147 7.15 6.55 9.38
N ILE A 148 6.88 5.60 10.29
CA ILE A 148 5.63 5.57 11.05
C ILE A 148 5.64 6.72 12.05
N ALA A 149 4.57 7.51 12.06
CA ALA A 149 4.44 8.62 13.00
C ALA A 149 4.41 8.11 14.46
N GLU A 150 4.87 8.91 15.40
CA GLU A 150 4.77 8.56 16.84
C GLU A 150 3.31 8.55 17.31
N GLN A 151 2.49 9.40 16.71
CA GLN A 151 1.05 9.54 16.99
C GLN A 151 0.32 9.86 15.69
N ALA A 152 -0.95 9.49 15.58
CA ALA A 152 -1.76 9.74 14.39
C ALA A 152 -2.21 11.22 14.22
N GLY A 153 -1.88 12.09 15.18
CA GLY A 153 -2.43 13.45 15.29
C GLY A 153 -3.78 13.49 16.02
N GLN A 154 -4.26 14.70 16.27
CA GLN A 154 -5.57 14.95 16.89
C GLN A 154 -6.67 15.00 15.81
N PRO A 155 -7.96 14.87 16.17
CA PRO A 155 -9.03 15.19 15.22
C PRO A 155 -8.82 16.58 14.63
N GLY A 156 -8.99 16.72 13.31
CA GLY A 156 -8.69 17.93 12.56
C GLY A 156 -7.30 17.99 11.93
N THR A 157 -6.35 17.13 12.33
CA THR A 157 -5.02 17.06 11.69
C THR A 157 -5.16 16.83 10.18
N PRO A 158 -4.59 17.68 9.32
CA PRO A 158 -4.60 17.47 7.87
C PRO A 158 -3.86 16.20 7.47
N THR A 159 -4.47 15.42 6.58
CA THR A 159 -3.92 14.15 6.10
C THR A 159 -4.05 14.05 4.59
N ARG A 160 -3.30 13.12 3.99
CA ARG A 160 -3.39 12.80 2.57
C ARG A 160 -3.49 11.30 2.40
N LEU A 161 -4.36 10.89 1.48
CA LEU A 161 -4.50 9.51 1.02
C LEU A 161 -3.75 9.38 -0.29
N LEU A 162 -3.14 8.22 -0.52
CA LEU A 162 -2.49 7.89 -1.79
C LEU A 162 -2.97 6.52 -2.26
N GLY A 163 -3.25 6.36 -3.55
CA GLY A 163 -3.84 5.12 -4.03
C GLY A 163 -3.93 4.96 -5.54
N PHE A 164 -4.18 3.71 -5.93
CA PHE A 164 -4.37 3.24 -7.31
C PHE A 164 -5.71 2.48 -7.45
N GLY A 165 -6.60 2.60 -6.47
CA GLY A 165 -7.93 2.02 -6.47
C GLY A 165 -8.88 2.66 -7.47
N THR A 166 -10.17 2.35 -7.34
CA THR A 166 -11.16 2.82 -8.29
C THR A 166 -11.50 4.30 -8.13
N THR A 167 -11.87 4.90 -9.25
CA THR A 167 -12.21 6.31 -9.42
C THR A 167 -13.69 6.60 -9.30
N ALA A 168 -14.50 5.55 -9.15
CA ALA A 168 -15.96 5.59 -9.17
C ALA A 168 -16.53 4.60 -8.16
N ASP A 169 -17.67 4.93 -7.54
CA ASP A 169 -18.29 4.09 -6.51
C ASP A 169 -18.75 2.71 -7.03
N THR A 170 -19.13 2.63 -8.30
CA THR A 170 -19.85 1.48 -8.87
C THR A 170 -19.09 0.75 -9.98
N GLU A 171 -17.96 1.28 -10.42
CA GLU A 171 -17.16 0.71 -11.52
C GLU A 171 -15.77 0.33 -10.99
N LEU A 172 -15.21 -0.79 -11.46
CA LEU A 172 -13.82 -1.16 -11.18
C LEU A 172 -12.89 -0.55 -12.23
N LYS A 173 -12.81 0.78 -12.23
CA LYS A 173 -11.94 1.54 -13.12
C LYS A 173 -10.73 2.03 -12.34
N PHE A 174 -9.57 1.44 -12.59
CA PHE A 174 -8.32 1.81 -11.93
C PHE A 174 -7.54 2.79 -12.81
N PRO A 175 -7.00 3.90 -12.28
CA PRO A 175 -6.14 4.77 -13.05
C PRO A 175 -4.80 4.09 -13.35
N ASP A 176 -4.06 4.65 -14.30
CA ASP A 176 -2.66 4.31 -14.47
C ASP A 176 -1.77 5.12 -13.52
N ARG A 177 -2.08 6.40 -13.32
CA ARG A 177 -1.31 7.35 -12.49
C ARG A 177 -1.74 7.30 -11.02
N LEU A 178 -0.78 7.41 -10.11
CA LEU A 178 -1.03 7.53 -8.67
C LEU A 178 -1.91 8.72 -8.40
N GLN A 179 -2.88 8.56 -7.50
CA GLN A 179 -3.73 9.66 -7.08
C GLN A 179 -3.52 10.01 -5.62
N GLU A 180 -3.92 11.23 -5.29
CA GLU A 180 -3.96 11.75 -3.95
C GLU A 180 -5.32 12.39 -3.63
N LEU A 181 -5.68 12.34 -2.33
CA LEU A 181 -6.83 13.06 -1.80
C LEU A 181 -6.48 13.71 -0.47
N ASN A 182 -6.71 15.02 -0.39
CA ASN A 182 -6.60 15.75 0.86
C ASN A 182 -7.80 15.42 1.76
N THR A 183 -7.48 15.11 3.01
CA THR A 183 -8.41 14.67 4.04
C THR A 183 -8.00 15.27 5.39
N ARG A 184 -8.73 14.92 6.44
CA ARG A 184 -8.31 15.15 7.82
C ARG A 184 -8.59 13.93 8.67
N ARG A 185 -7.85 13.79 9.76
CA ARG A 185 -8.23 12.90 10.85
C ARG A 185 -9.57 13.34 11.43
N GLY A 186 -10.54 12.44 11.47
CA GLY A 186 -11.83 12.65 12.11
C GLY A 186 -11.79 12.37 13.61
N ALA A 187 -12.78 12.88 14.33
CA ALA A 187 -13.13 12.36 15.65
C ALA A 187 -13.77 10.98 15.50
N GLU A 188 -13.67 10.14 16.54
CA GLU A 188 -14.24 8.79 16.51
C GLU A 188 -15.75 8.81 16.24
N SER A 189 -16.46 9.81 16.76
CA SER A 189 -17.90 10.04 16.57
C SER A 189 -18.31 10.45 15.16
N GLU A 190 -17.37 10.83 14.29
CA GLU A 190 -17.66 11.13 12.88
C GLU A 190 -17.77 9.85 12.03
N CYS A 191 -17.32 8.72 12.57
CA CYS A 191 -17.58 7.40 12.02
C CYS A 191 -18.80 6.78 12.71
N ALA A 192 -19.34 5.72 12.11
CA ALA A 192 -20.46 5.00 12.72
C ALA A 192 -20.07 4.46 14.11
N PRO A 193 -21.01 4.37 15.07
CA PRO A 193 -20.72 3.88 16.41
C PRO A 193 -19.97 2.54 16.41
N GLY A 194 -18.82 2.49 17.12
CA GLY A 194 -17.97 1.30 17.23
C GLY A 194 -17.03 1.01 16.06
N TYR A 195 -17.07 1.82 14.99
CA TYR A 195 -16.15 1.67 13.84
C TYR A 195 -14.75 2.20 14.18
N ALA A 196 -14.67 3.41 14.72
CA ALA A 196 -13.40 4.05 15.06
C ALA A 196 -13.10 3.94 16.57
N ASP A 197 -11.81 3.86 16.89
CA ASP A 197 -11.25 3.90 18.24
C ASP A 197 -9.74 4.23 18.15
N ARG A 198 -9.01 4.09 19.27
CA ARG A 198 -7.53 4.29 19.31
C ARG A 198 -6.73 3.46 18.29
N THR A 199 -7.26 2.34 17.81
CA THR A 199 -6.62 1.44 16.83
C THR A 199 -7.15 1.61 15.41
N ARG A 200 -8.29 2.30 15.25
CA ARG A 200 -9.01 2.49 13.99
C ARG A 200 -9.36 3.96 13.81
N LEU A 201 -8.65 4.63 12.91
CA LEU A 201 -8.81 6.06 12.66
C LEU A 201 -10.03 6.30 11.77
N CYS A 202 -10.85 7.27 12.18
CA CYS A 202 -11.83 7.88 11.30
C CYS A 202 -11.14 8.92 10.41
N THR A 203 -11.46 8.93 9.12
CA THR A 203 -10.89 9.87 8.14
C THR A 203 -12.00 10.56 7.38
N ILE A 204 -11.94 11.89 7.33
CA ILE A 204 -12.96 12.73 6.70
C ILE A 204 -12.35 13.43 5.50
N THR A 205 -13.04 13.35 4.37
CA THR A 205 -12.64 14.08 3.16
C THR A 205 -12.87 15.57 3.31
N THR A 206 -11.99 16.38 2.71
CA THR A 206 -12.22 17.82 2.54
C THR A 206 -12.79 18.14 1.16
N VAL A 207 -12.93 17.15 0.29
CA VAL A 207 -13.46 17.26 -1.07
C VAL A 207 -14.85 16.63 -1.12
N PRO A 208 -15.86 17.33 -1.67
CA PRO A 208 -17.20 16.77 -1.78
C PRO A 208 -17.22 15.44 -2.54
N LYS A 209 -17.95 14.47 -2.00
CA LYS A 209 -18.16 13.16 -2.62
C LYS A 209 -16.83 12.43 -2.94
N ALA A 210 -15.86 12.43 -2.04
CA ALA A 210 -14.55 11.85 -2.31
C ALA A 210 -14.06 10.95 -1.17
N MET A 211 -13.54 9.77 -1.49
CA MET A 211 -12.89 8.87 -0.52
C MET A 211 -12.16 7.73 -1.24
N ALA A 212 -11.19 7.12 -0.55
CA ALA A 212 -10.59 5.86 -0.97
C ALA A 212 -11.67 4.78 -1.19
N CYS A 213 -11.46 3.92 -2.19
CA CYS A 213 -12.41 2.89 -2.56
C CYS A 213 -11.70 1.57 -2.95
N PHE A 214 -12.40 0.67 -3.64
CA PHE A 214 -11.87 -0.64 -4.02
C PHE A 214 -10.49 -0.52 -4.69
N GLY A 215 -9.49 -1.19 -4.11
CA GLY A 215 -8.10 -1.20 -4.54
C GLY A 215 -7.18 -0.14 -3.92
N ASP A 216 -7.73 0.81 -3.15
CA ASP A 216 -6.92 1.69 -2.27
C ASP A 216 -6.61 1.02 -0.93
N SER A 217 -7.28 -0.10 -0.64
CA SER A 217 -7.06 -0.97 0.52
C SER A 217 -5.58 -1.23 0.78
N GLY A 218 -5.14 -1.13 2.04
CA GLY A 218 -3.74 -1.26 2.43
C GLY A 218 -2.85 -0.05 2.11
N GLY A 219 -3.33 0.90 1.30
CA GLY A 219 -2.64 2.13 0.95
C GLY A 219 -2.41 3.07 2.15
N PRO A 220 -1.48 4.02 2.03
CA PRO A 220 -1.10 4.91 3.11
C PRO A 220 -2.09 6.06 3.32
N GLN A 221 -2.41 6.33 4.58
CA GLN A 221 -2.80 7.66 5.05
C GLN A 221 -1.59 8.31 5.73
N VAL A 222 -1.20 9.48 5.22
CA VAL A 222 -0.01 10.22 5.67
C VAL A 222 -0.37 11.60 6.22
N HIS A 223 0.48 12.14 7.08
CA HIS A 223 0.44 13.54 7.48
C HIS A 223 1.85 14.15 7.39
N LYS A 224 1.93 15.49 7.40
CA LYS A 224 3.20 16.18 7.57
C LYS A 224 3.58 16.23 9.05
N GLY A 225 4.73 15.65 9.41
CA GLY A 225 5.34 15.79 10.74
C GLY A 225 5.84 17.23 10.98
N ARG A 226 6.38 17.47 12.18
CA ARG A 226 6.88 18.81 12.59
C ARG A 226 8.01 19.35 11.70
N ASP A 227 8.74 18.45 11.05
CA ASP A 227 9.85 18.74 10.14
C ASP A 227 9.40 18.89 8.67
N GLY A 228 8.09 18.86 8.40
CA GLY A 228 7.53 18.95 7.06
C GLY A 228 7.69 17.69 6.20
N ARG A 229 8.14 16.56 6.78
CA ARG A 229 8.23 15.27 6.08
C ARG A 229 6.94 14.47 6.23
N TRP A 230 6.65 13.64 5.23
CA TRP A 230 5.53 12.71 5.31
C TRP A 230 5.83 11.60 6.33
N GLU A 231 4.87 11.33 7.22
CA GLU A 231 4.88 10.21 8.15
C GLU A 231 3.58 9.42 7.99
N LEU A 232 3.69 8.08 8.13
CA LEU A 232 2.56 7.16 7.99
C LEU A 232 1.76 7.11 9.29
N ILE A 233 0.46 7.38 9.21
CA ILE A 233 -0.45 7.34 10.37
C ILE A 233 -1.50 6.24 10.27
N GLY A 234 -1.85 5.82 9.06
CA GLY A 234 -2.96 4.91 8.82
C GLY A 234 -2.76 4.02 7.60
N VAL A 235 -3.39 2.85 7.64
CA VAL A 235 -3.46 1.87 6.56
C VAL A 235 -4.92 1.74 6.14
N THR A 236 -5.25 1.98 4.87
CA THR A 236 -6.63 1.94 4.36
C THR A 236 -7.28 0.58 4.67
N SER A 237 -8.35 0.58 5.47
CA SER A 237 -9.03 -0.66 5.89
C SER A 237 -10.39 -0.83 5.23
N GLY A 238 -11.15 0.27 5.06
CA GLY A 238 -12.46 0.22 4.42
C GLY A 238 -13.33 1.43 4.75
N PRO A 239 -14.67 1.31 4.62
CA PRO A 239 -15.59 2.39 4.96
C PRO A 239 -15.76 2.55 6.49
N GLY A 240 -15.86 3.79 6.95
CA GLY A 240 -16.11 4.17 8.35
C GLY A 240 -17.59 4.10 8.77
N ALA A 241 -18.47 3.63 7.88
CA ALA A 241 -19.88 3.39 8.16
C ALA A 241 -20.40 2.21 7.32
N PRO A 242 -21.44 1.49 7.78
CA PRO A 242 -22.02 0.39 7.02
C PRO A 242 -22.85 0.90 5.83
N LYS A 243 -22.82 0.15 4.72
CA LYS A 243 -23.74 0.33 3.56
C LYS A 243 -23.75 1.73 2.94
N VAL A 244 -22.64 2.47 3.04
CA VAL A 244 -22.47 3.75 2.36
C VAL A 244 -21.54 3.57 1.14
N PRO A 245 -21.83 4.22 0.00
CA PRO A 245 -20.85 4.34 -1.08
C PRO A 245 -19.57 4.99 -0.57
N CYS A 246 -18.42 4.65 -1.17
CA CYS A 246 -17.11 5.18 -0.81
C CYS A 246 -17.15 6.71 -0.70
N SER A 247 -17.67 7.37 -1.74
CA SER A 247 -17.74 8.83 -1.82
C SER A 247 -18.64 9.52 -0.79
N GLN A 248 -19.55 8.79 -0.12
CA GLN A 248 -20.61 9.38 0.70
C GLN A 248 -20.41 9.16 2.20
N GLY A 249 -19.33 8.51 2.60
CA GLY A 249 -19.05 8.17 3.99
C GLY A 249 -17.65 8.57 4.46
N PRO A 250 -17.40 8.48 5.77
CA PRO A 250 -16.05 8.54 6.30
C PRO A 250 -15.25 7.30 5.87
N GLY A 251 -13.93 7.43 5.83
CA GLY A 251 -13.02 6.31 5.66
C GLY A 251 -12.55 5.73 6.99
N LEU A 252 -12.24 4.44 7.02
CA LEU A 252 -11.68 3.73 8.17
C LEU A 252 -10.26 3.24 7.88
N TYR A 253 -9.34 3.54 8.78
CA TYR A 253 -7.91 3.23 8.62
C TYR A 253 -7.38 2.55 9.88
N THR A 254 -6.60 1.47 9.73
CA THR A 254 -5.88 0.89 10.87
C THR A 254 -4.75 1.83 11.29
N SER A 255 -4.69 2.23 12.56
CA SER A 255 -3.71 3.22 13.04
C SER A 255 -2.29 2.64 13.10
N ALA A 256 -1.41 2.97 12.16
CA ALA A 256 -0.03 2.46 12.15
C ALA A 256 0.74 2.74 13.47
N PRO A 257 0.65 3.93 14.08
CA PRO A 257 1.29 4.21 15.37
C PRO A 257 0.80 3.29 16.51
N ALA A 258 -0.51 2.96 16.54
CA ALA A 258 -1.07 2.10 17.57
C ALA A 258 -0.53 0.66 17.51
N TYR A 259 -0.04 0.22 16.34
CA TYR A 259 0.55 -1.10 16.12
C TYR A 259 2.07 -1.09 15.99
N ALA A 260 2.75 0.04 16.21
CA ALA A 260 4.21 0.16 16.08
C ALA A 260 4.96 -0.94 16.85
N GLY A 261 4.51 -1.26 18.07
CA GLY A 261 5.11 -2.35 18.85
C GLY A 261 4.96 -3.74 18.24
N TRP A 262 3.83 -4.04 17.58
CA TRP A 262 3.65 -5.30 16.85
C TRP A 262 4.51 -5.33 15.58
N ILE A 263 4.55 -4.22 14.84
CA ILE A 263 5.36 -4.06 13.62
C ILE A 263 6.83 -4.33 13.94
N ASP A 264 7.39 -3.61 14.92
CA ASP A 264 8.78 -3.72 15.33
C ASP A 264 9.16 -5.14 15.78
N ARG A 265 8.33 -5.75 16.63
CA ARG A 265 8.58 -7.12 17.13
C ARG A 265 8.57 -8.13 15.99
N THR A 266 7.61 -8.00 15.07
CA THR A 266 7.47 -8.91 13.93
C THR A 266 8.66 -8.78 12.99
N MET A 267 9.08 -7.55 12.65
CA MET A 267 10.26 -7.32 11.82
C MET A 267 11.52 -7.85 12.50
N LYS A 268 11.77 -7.50 13.77
CA LYS A 268 12.97 -7.96 14.51
C LYS A 268 13.07 -9.48 14.62
N ALA A 269 11.96 -10.16 14.89
CA ALA A 269 11.93 -11.61 15.01
C ALA A 269 12.13 -12.34 13.67
N ASN A 270 11.95 -11.64 12.54
CA ASN A 270 11.94 -12.23 11.20
C ASN A 270 12.89 -11.54 10.22
N SER A 271 13.77 -10.65 10.67
CA SER A 271 14.88 -10.17 9.87
C SER A 271 15.89 -11.30 9.71
N ALA A 272 16.42 -11.49 8.51
CA ALA A 272 17.52 -12.43 8.32
C ALA A 272 18.72 -11.95 9.17
N PRO A 273 19.51 -12.87 9.76
CA PRO A 273 20.83 -12.49 10.27
C PRO A 273 21.61 -11.82 9.14
N PRO A 274 22.47 -10.82 9.41
CA PRO A 274 23.38 -10.30 8.40
C PRO A 274 24.07 -11.49 7.75
N ALA A 275 24.02 -11.59 6.42
CA ALA A 275 24.76 -12.62 5.71
C ALA A 275 26.21 -12.49 6.16
N ALA A 276 26.71 -13.48 6.91
CA ALA A 276 28.11 -13.53 7.29
C ALA A 276 28.90 -13.35 6.00
N ALA A 277 29.64 -12.24 5.90
CA ALA A 277 30.57 -12.04 4.82
C ALA A 277 31.40 -13.32 4.74
N LYS A 278 31.29 -14.04 3.62
CA LYS A 278 32.18 -15.16 3.33
C LYS A 278 33.56 -14.56 3.17
N GLY A 279 34.27 -14.40 4.29
CA GLY A 279 35.67 -14.10 4.32
C GLY A 279 36.39 -15.26 3.64
N SER A 280 36.95 -14.99 2.47
CA SER A 280 37.95 -15.84 1.84
C SER A 280 39.20 -15.85 2.72
N GLY A 281 39.21 -16.73 3.72
CA GLY A 281 40.41 -17.08 4.47
C GLY A 281 41.14 -18.20 3.73
N LEU A 282 41.99 -17.83 2.77
CA LEU A 282 43.10 -18.68 2.35
C LEU A 282 44.05 -18.79 3.55
N ALA A 283 44.01 -19.93 4.24
CA ALA A 283 45.05 -20.30 5.18
C ALA A 283 46.21 -20.92 4.40
N GLU A 284 47.20 -20.11 4.05
CA GLU A 284 48.58 -20.60 3.91
C GLU A 284 49.10 -20.87 5.32
N THR A 285 49.29 -22.14 5.67
CA THR A 285 50.18 -22.50 6.78
C THR A 285 51.40 -23.16 6.17
N GLY A 286 52.46 -22.35 6.05
CA GLY A 286 53.80 -22.80 5.73
C GLY A 286 54.33 -23.72 6.81
N THR A 287 54.99 -24.77 6.34
CA THR A 287 55.91 -25.65 7.07
C THR A 287 56.95 -24.82 7.82
N ASN A 288 57.25 -25.19 9.06
CA ASN A 288 58.61 -25.12 9.60
C ASN A 288 58.73 -26.07 10.80
N ASP A 289 59.68 -26.99 10.64
CA ASP A 289 60.13 -27.97 11.60
C ASP A 289 60.78 -27.31 12.83
N ASN A 290 60.62 -27.94 14.00
CA ASN A 290 61.70 -28.04 14.96
C ASN A 290 61.50 -29.25 15.89
N THR A 291 62.60 -29.98 16.03
CA THR A 291 62.72 -31.34 16.56
C THR A 291 63.08 -31.35 18.06
N ALA A 292 62.69 -32.46 18.71
CA ALA A 292 63.36 -33.14 19.83
C ALA A 292 62.84 -32.95 21.27
N ALA A 293 62.27 -34.05 21.81
CA ALA A 293 62.64 -34.76 23.06
C ALA A 293 61.43 -35.63 23.51
N ILE A 294 61.34 -36.92 23.17
CA ILE A 294 61.86 -38.15 23.83
C ILE A 294 61.07 -38.57 25.10
N ALA A 295 60.67 -39.87 25.07
CA ALA A 295 60.20 -40.77 26.13
C ALA A 295 58.76 -40.58 26.66
N GLY A 296 57.91 -41.60 26.80
CA GLY A 296 58.05 -43.04 26.55
C GLY A 296 56.76 -43.76 27.00
N VAL A 297 56.78 -45.09 26.81
CA VAL A 297 55.87 -46.12 27.36
C VAL A 297 54.70 -46.57 26.49
N ALA A 298 54.72 -47.90 26.31
CA ALA A 298 53.92 -48.77 25.48
C ALA A 298 52.52 -49.11 26.05
N ALA A 299 51.67 -49.52 25.10
CA ALA A 299 50.86 -50.75 25.07
C ALA A 299 49.44 -50.83 25.69
N ALA A 300 48.62 -51.53 24.88
CA ALA A 300 47.43 -52.36 25.13
C ALA A 300 46.09 -51.63 25.41
N LEU A 301 45.18 -51.64 24.44
CA LEU A 301 44.12 -52.65 24.21
C LEU A 301 43.14 -52.79 25.39
N LEU A 302 41.88 -52.38 25.17
CA LEU A 302 40.70 -53.14 25.55
C LEU A 302 39.47 -52.66 24.74
N VAL A 303 38.69 -53.66 24.35
CA VAL A 303 37.57 -53.67 23.41
C VAL A 303 36.24 -53.44 24.13
N ALA A 304 35.22 -53.07 23.34
CA ALA A 304 33.75 -53.19 23.52
C ALA A 304 33.05 -51.83 23.71
N GLY A 305 31.98 -51.48 23.01
CA GLY A 305 31.17 -52.20 22.02
C GLY A 305 29.83 -51.49 21.84
N GLY A 306 29.24 -51.61 20.64
CA GLY A 306 27.80 -51.50 20.42
C GLY A 306 27.25 -50.12 20.02
N GLY A 307 26.44 -50.11 18.93
CA GLY A 307 25.32 -49.17 18.86
C GLY A 307 25.09 -48.36 17.59
N THR A 308 25.06 -49.04 16.44
CA THR A 308 24.31 -48.73 15.19
C THR A 308 23.60 -47.37 15.03
N ALA A 309 24.02 -46.66 13.97
CA ALA A 309 23.24 -45.69 13.23
C ALA A 309 22.17 -46.37 12.36
N VAL A 310 20.98 -45.76 12.22
CA VAL A 310 20.07 -46.03 11.09
C VAL A 310 19.51 -44.72 10.55
N ALA A 311 19.87 -44.46 9.29
CA ALA A 311 19.28 -43.47 8.41
C ALA A 311 17.99 -44.00 7.78
N VAL A 312 16.95 -43.16 7.67
CA VAL A 312 15.73 -43.48 6.91
C VAL A 312 15.75 -42.78 5.56
N ARG A 313 15.68 -43.62 4.53
CA ARG A 313 15.83 -43.34 3.10
C ARG A 313 14.47 -42.99 2.49
N ARG A 314 14.43 -41.93 1.68
CA ARG A 314 13.28 -41.55 0.81
C ARG A 314 12.96 -42.68 -0.18
N ARG A 315 11.67 -43.03 -0.34
CA ARG A 315 11.17 -43.82 -1.48
C ARG A 315 10.46 -42.93 -2.50
N LYS A 316 10.80 -43.19 -3.75
CA LYS A 316 10.35 -42.55 -4.99
C LYS A 316 9.08 -43.26 -5.51
N ALA A 317 8.24 -42.48 -6.18
CA ALA A 317 6.97 -42.89 -6.80
C ALA A 317 7.09 -44.03 -7.81
N ARG A 318 5.99 -44.77 -7.98
CA ARG A 318 5.77 -45.71 -9.08
C ARG A 318 4.43 -45.38 -9.75
N ARG A 319 4.50 -45.08 -11.05
CA ARG A 319 3.39 -45.07 -12.02
C ARG A 319 2.88 -46.50 -12.24
N THR A 320 1.58 -46.65 -12.50
CA THR A 320 1.02 -47.64 -13.45
C THR A 320 -0.39 -47.26 -13.86
N ALA A 321 -0.66 -47.48 -15.16
CA ALA A 321 -1.92 -47.53 -15.91
C ALA A 321 -2.73 -46.23 -16.04
#